data_AF-A0A7R9U9Y3-F1
#
_entry.id   AF-A0A7R9U9Y3-F1
#
_cell.length_a   1.000
_cell.length_b   1.000
_cell.length_c   1.000
_cell.angle_alpha   90.00
_cell.angle_beta   90.00
_cell.angle_gamma   90.00
#
_symmetry.space_group_name_H-M   'P 1'
#
loop_
_entity.id
_entity.type
_entity.pdbx_description
1 polymer ?
#
loop_
_entity_poly.entity_id
_entity_poly.type
_entity_poly.pdbx_seq_one_letter_code
_entity_poly.pdbx_strand_id
1 'polypeptide(L)'
;MEPSAQDEVIRSARDFWSGFDLDGRRAALDSQGLELQEAHRRTMTSRKALQEATRAFKAQGETEQVASLGPLLKQYQKEVDTLTRRARAADSAFLSLYKALYEAPDPSQALDAALALAADKPAVKEASRAELEELEDLREEISTLKNQDVTVRKLEAELEQWRSDMDARVAQQVEQREAEMQSLLQSRMMEVADRERASDDRLASMRTQLEQSKAVADQAERRVFEAERRAEEAIAAARTEQALLAADEESLEATQLALRSENESLRRRLKDVEEAQRYGEDLHAGSRGARQDAASSEMELAQLMNVVAAERNAKEQYRLQVENLQSIMKSEQTRTAEAAAANEARLKELEKEIDARPSTEEFTKMRQELQLLRQVEFNVLPEAEPSADSLNGSGDIPAVAPSPEQLLIRKLRKLEGEMLAHKRRSEAAEGQVSSLSEEVKQLKQLAEERRILIGRLEDDLSAASNSSSHTHGGALHASKAKRSEEAEALEGILAEEDPQAAKPISSPVKDPNQ
;
A
#
# COMPACT_ATOMS: atom_id res chain seq x y z
N MET A 1 -46.81 -25.75 21.21
CA MET A 1 -46.70 -27.22 21.30
C MET A 1 -47.90 -27.73 22.06
N GLU A 2 -48.59 -28.76 21.60
CA GLU A 2 -49.58 -29.44 22.45
C GLU A 2 -48.85 -30.13 23.60
N PRO A 3 -49.39 -30.11 24.84
CA PRO A 3 -48.84 -30.91 25.92
C PRO A 3 -48.91 -32.39 25.50
N SER A 4 -47.87 -33.17 25.79
CA SER A 4 -47.94 -34.61 25.53
C SER A 4 -49.09 -35.19 26.34
N ALA A 5 -49.81 -36.19 25.80
CA ALA A 5 -50.80 -36.93 26.57
C ALA A 5 -50.22 -37.53 27.87
N GLN A 6 -48.90 -37.72 27.93
CA GLN A 6 -48.17 -38.08 29.15
C GLN A 6 -48.06 -36.92 30.15
N ASP A 7 -47.84 -35.69 29.69
CA ASP A 7 -47.74 -34.49 30.54
C ASP A 7 -49.10 -34.17 31.18
N GLU A 8 -50.20 -34.35 30.44
CA GLU A 8 -51.56 -34.18 30.97
C GLU A 8 -51.89 -35.21 32.05
N VAL A 9 -51.49 -36.47 31.87
CA VAL A 9 -51.63 -37.52 32.89
C VAL A 9 -50.80 -37.20 34.14
N ILE A 10 -49.57 -36.69 33.97
CA ILE A 10 -48.71 -36.30 35.10
C ILE A 10 -49.31 -35.10 35.86
N ARG A 11 -49.85 -34.08 35.16
CA ARG A 11 -50.58 -32.94 35.78
C ARG A 11 -51.80 -33.42 36.56
N SER A 12 -52.65 -34.24 35.94
CA SER A 12 -53.85 -34.79 36.58
C SER A 12 -53.52 -35.60 37.84
N ALA A 13 -52.49 -36.45 37.78
CA ALA A 13 -51.99 -37.18 38.95
C ALA A 13 -51.44 -36.23 40.04
N ARG A 14 -50.67 -35.22 39.64
CA ARG A 14 -50.09 -34.22 40.55
C ARG A 14 -51.18 -33.48 41.30
N ASP A 15 -52.15 -32.93 40.58
CA ASP A 15 -53.24 -32.13 41.16
C ASP A 15 -54.13 -32.97 42.08
N PHE A 16 -54.36 -34.25 41.73
CA PHE A 16 -55.00 -35.21 42.63
C PHE A 16 -54.20 -35.41 43.92
N TRP A 17 -52.90 -35.70 43.86
CA TRP A 17 -52.09 -35.97 45.05
C TRP A 17 -51.85 -34.72 45.92
N SER A 18 -51.65 -33.55 45.32
CA SER A 18 -51.56 -32.29 46.08
C SER A 18 -52.88 -31.90 46.74
N GLY A 19 -54.02 -32.15 46.09
CA GLY A 19 -55.35 -31.96 46.69
C GLY A 19 -55.74 -33.07 47.68
N PHE A 20 -55.13 -34.25 47.57
CA PHE A 20 -55.25 -35.32 48.55
C PHE A 20 -54.52 -34.96 49.84
N ASP A 21 -53.38 -34.28 49.79
CA ASP A 21 -52.56 -33.90 50.95
C ASP A 21 -52.28 -35.12 51.86
N LEU A 22 -51.46 -36.04 51.34
CA LEU A 22 -51.11 -37.26 52.07
C LEU A 22 -50.50 -36.93 53.43
N ASP A 23 -49.61 -35.93 53.48
CA ASP A 23 -48.85 -35.55 54.67
C ASP A 23 -49.74 -34.93 55.76
N GLY A 24 -50.62 -33.99 55.41
CA GLY A 24 -51.60 -33.44 56.36
C GLY A 24 -52.61 -34.49 56.84
N ARG A 25 -52.93 -35.49 56.02
CA ARG A 25 -53.82 -36.60 56.43
C ARG A 25 -53.17 -37.65 57.33
N ARG A 26 -51.83 -37.75 57.39
CA ARG A 26 -51.13 -38.69 58.29
C ARG A 26 -51.67 -38.56 59.71
N ALA A 27 -51.60 -37.38 60.31
CA ALA A 27 -52.04 -37.14 61.69
C ALA A 27 -53.51 -37.52 61.97
N ALA A 28 -54.41 -37.35 60.99
CA ALA A 28 -55.80 -37.76 61.12
C ALA A 28 -55.97 -39.29 61.06
N LEU A 29 -55.21 -39.96 60.20
CA LEU A 29 -55.18 -41.42 60.10
C LEU A 29 -54.53 -42.07 61.33
N ASP A 30 -53.48 -41.46 61.89
CA ASP A 30 -52.84 -41.88 63.15
C ASP A 30 -53.87 -41.89 64.30
N SER A 31 -54.63 -40.81 64.46
CA SER A 31 -55.68 -40.68 65.47
C SER A 31 -56.77 -41.74 65.28
N GLN A 32 -57.24 -41.94 64.04
CA GLN A 32 -58.26 -42.96 63.73
C GLN A 32 -57.75 -44.39 63.95
N GLY A 33 -56.48 -44.68 63.67
CA GLY A 33 -55.85 -45.96 63.95
C GLY A 33 -55.78 -46.28 65.44
N LEU A 34 -55.42 -45.28 66.27
CA LEU A 34 -55.41 -45.41 67.72
C LEU A 34 -56.83 -45.58 68.30
N GLU A 35 -57.80 -44.80 67.82
CA GLU A 35 -59.21 -44.94 68.22
C GLU A 35 -59.80 -46.31 67.86
N LEU A 36 -59.46 -46.84 66.69
CA LEU A 36 -59.89 -48.17 66.26
C LEU A 36 -59.25 -49.28 67.11
N GLN A 37 -57.97 -49.16 67.44
CA GLN A 37 -57.27 -50.05 68.37
C GLN A 37 -57.90 -50.02 69.78
N GLU A 38 -58.32 -48.84 70.24
CA GLU A 38 -59.08 -48.69 71.48
C GLU A 38 -60.48 -49.30 71.40
N ALA A 39 -61.22 -49.07 70.31
CA ALA A 39 -62.55 -49.66 70.09
C ALA A 39 -62.49 -51.20 70.07
N HIS A 40 -61.42 -51.76 69.49
CA HIS A 40 -61.12 -53.19 69.56
C HIS A 40 -60.98 -53.67 71.02
N ARG A 41 -60.17 -52.97 71.82
CA ARG A 41 -59.96 -53.27 73.25
C ARG A 41 -61.24 -53.14 74.07
N ARG A 42 -62.07 -52.13 73.79
CA ARG A 42 -63.38 -51.90 74.44
C ARG A 42 -64.37 -53.03 74.09
N THR A 43 -64.43 -53.46 72.84
CA THR A 43 -65.25 -54.60 72.39
C THR A 43 -64.87 -55.90 73.09
N MET A 44 -63.58 -56.18 73.21
CA MET A 44 -63.03 -57.32 73.97
C MET A 44 -63.36 -57.26 75.47
N THR A 45 -63.62 -56.06 76.01
CA THR A 45 -64.01 -55.85 77.42
C THR A 45 -65.53 -56.00 77.61
N SER A 46 -66.34 -55.43 76.71
CA SER A 46 -67.80 -55.61 76.69
C SER A 46 -68.21 -57.10 76.57
N ARG A 47 -67.45 -57.89 75.78
CA ARG A 47 -67.59 -59.35 75.73
C ARG A 47 -67.51 -60.02 77.12
N LYS A 48 -66.69 -59.50 78.04
CA LYS A 48 -66.59 -60.03 79.42
C LYS A 48 -67.82 -59.67 80.26
N ALA A 49 -68.35 -58.46 80.12
CA ALA A 49 -69.60 -58.06 80.80
C ALA A 49 -70.82 -58.92 80.35
N LEU A 50 -70.90 -59.29 79.07
CA LEU A 50 -71.89 -60.26 78.58
C LEU A 50 -71.75 -61.65 79.25
N GLN A 51 -70.53 -62.09 79.58
CA GLN A 51 -70.32 -63.32 80.34
C GLN A 51 -70.88 -63.21 81.77
N GLU A 52 -70.91 -62.01 82.35
CA GLU A 52 -71.45 -61.73 83.69
C GLU A 52 -72.97 -61.60 83.69
N ALA A 53 -73.56 -60.95 82.68
CA ALA A 53 -75.01 -60.99 82.46
C ALA A 53 -75.51 -62.45 82.24
N THR A 54 -74.70 -63.28 81.57
CA THR A 54 -74.97 -64.73 81.44
C THR A 54 -74.86 -65.47 82.79
N ARG A 55 -74.12 -64.96 83.79
CA ARG A 55 -74.17 -65.47 85.18
C ARG A 55 -75.46 -65.04 85.87
N ALA A 56 -75.97 -63.83 85.63
CA ALA A 56 -77.23 -63.37 86.19
C ALA A 56 -78.45 -64.16 85.65
N PHE A 57 -78.43 -64.56 84.37
CA PHE A 57 -79.40 -65.50 83.80
C PHE A 57 -79.49 -66.81 84.61
N LYS A 58 -78.37 -67.29 85.18
CA LYS A 58 -78.35 -68.49 86.05
C LYS A 58 -79.00 -68.31 87.42
N ALA A 59 -79.38 -67.09 87.83
CA ALA A 59 -80.00 -66.81 89.13
C ALA A 59 -81.54 -66.84 89.13
N GLN A 60 -82.16 -67.20 88.00
CA GLN A 60 -83.61 -67.35 87.81
C GLN A 60 -84.10 -68.74 88.29
N GLY A 61 -85.41 -69.01 88.18
CA GLY A 61 -86.04 -70.28 88.60
C GLY A 61 -85.93 -71.40 87.57
N GLU A 62 -85.89 -72.65 88.06
CA GLU A 62 -85.44 -73.83 87.31
C GLU A 62 -86.27 -74.17 86.07
N THR A 63 -87.60 -74.00 86.10
CA THR A 63 -88.50 -74.34 84.97
C THR A 63 -88.37 -73.42 83.77
N GLU A 64 -88.13 -72.12 83.96
CA GLU A 64 -88.07 -71.14 82.85
C GLU A 64 -86.67 -71.02 82.23
N GLN A 65 -85.62 -71.26 83.02
CA GLN A 65 -84.25 -71.33 82.55
C GLN A 65 -84.01 -72.50 81.58
N VAL A 66 -84.49 -73.69 81.93
CA VAL A 66 -84.15 -74.93 81.22
C VAL A 66 -84.66 -74.93 79.78
N ALA A 67 -85.84 -74.36 79.52
CA ALA A 67 -86.40 -74.28 78.18
C ALA A 67 -85.69 -73.28 77.25
N SER A 68 -85.12 -72.21 77.81
CA SER A 68 -84.61 -71.05 77.05
C SER A 68 -83.08 -71.01 76.91
N LEU A 69 -82.34 -71.60 77.85
CA LEU A 69 -80.87 -71.56 77.93
C LEU A 69 -80.14 -72.04 76.66
N GLY A 70 -80.50 -73.21 76.14
CA GLY A 70 -79.74 -73.90 75.09
C GLY A 70 -79.71 -73.18 73.73
N PRO A 71 -80.87 -72.80 73.16
CA PRO A 71 -80.93 -72.04 71.91
C PRO A 71 -80.30 -70.64 72.03
N LEU A 72 -80.57 -69.96 73.15
CA LEU A 72 -80.08 -68.62 73.45
C LEU A 72 -78.54 -68.59 73.47
N LEU A 73 -77.92 -69.53 74.18
CA LEU A 73 -76.45 -69.65 74.26
C LEU A 73 -75.80 -69.83 72.88
N LYS A 74 -76.38 -70.67 72.01
CA LYS A 74 -75.84 -70.92 70.66
C LYS A 74 -75.98 -69.72 69.72
N GLN A 75 -77.08 -68.96 69.84
CA GLN A 75 -77.27 -67.74 69.05
C GLN A 75 -76.32 -66.63 69.51
N TYR A 76 -76.16 -66.41 70.82
CA TYR A 76 -75.15 -65.49 71.36
C TYR A 76 -73.74 -65.84 70.88
N GLN A 77 -73.36 -67.13 70.92
CA GLN A 77 -72.04 -67.56 70.49
C GLN A 77 -71.81 -67.31 68.99
N LYS A 78 -72.74 -67.74 68.14
CA LYS A 78 -72.61 -67.60 66.68
C LYS A 78 -72.53 -66.12 66.25
N GLU A 79 -73.35 -65.26 66.82
CA GLU A 79 -73.39 -63.84 66.45
C GLU A 79 -72.15 -63.10 66.97
N VAL A 80 -71.75 -63.32 68.24
CA VAL A 80 -70.54 -62.71 68.81
C VAL A 80 -69.27 -63.14 68.07
N ASP A 81 -69.13 -64.43 67.71
CA ASP A 81 -67.94 -64.89 66.97
C ASP A 81 -67.95 -64.39 65.51
N THR A 82 -69.12 -64.23 64.88
CA THR A 82 -69.25 -63.64 63.53
C THR A 82 -68.90 -62.16 63.54
N LEU A 83 -69.46 -61.38 64.47
CA LEU A 83 -69.15 -59.96 64.64
C LEU A 83 -67.68 -59.74 65.02
N THR A 84 -67.12 -60.55 65.94
CA THR A 84 -65.70 -60.47 66.32
C THR A 84 -64.77 -60.76 65.13
N ARG A 85 -65.13 -61.75 64.28
CA ARG A 85 -64.34 -62.07 63.09
C ARG A 85 -64.43 -60.95 62.03
N ARG A 86 -65.61 -60.39 61.81
CA ARG A 86 -65.81 -59.27 60.88
C ARG A 86 -65.08 -58.00 61.34
N ALA A 87 -65.16 -57.67 62.63
CA ALA A 87 -64.41 -56.55 63.22
C ALA A 87 -62.91 -56.75 63.06
N ARG A 88 -62.35 -57.90 63.47
CA ARG A 88 -60.91 -58.20 63.27
C ARG A 88 -60.44 -58.08 61.82
N ALA A 89 -61.25 -58.54 60.87
CA ALA A 89 -60.93 -58.44 59.45
C ALA A 89 -60.93 -56.98 58.97
N ALA A 90 -61.91 -56.17 59.40
CA ALA A 90 -61.97 -54.74 59.08
C ALA A 90 -60.82 -53.95 59.74
N ASP A 91 -60.57 -54.16 61.03
CA ASP A 91 -59.48 -53.51 61.77
C ASP A 91 -58.12 -53.84 61.17
N SER A 92 -57.88 -55.12 60.83
CA SER A 92 -56.64 -55.57 60.20
C SER A 92 -56.47 -55.04 58.78
N ALA A 93 -57.56 -54.91 58.01
CA ALA A 93 -57.51 -54.33 56.67
C ALA A 93 -57.24 -52.82 56.71
N PHE A 94 -57.90 -52.10 57.63
CA PHE A 94 -57.66 -50.67 57.86
C PHE A 94 -56.21 -50.42 58.28
N LEU A 95 -55.71 -51.11 59.31
CA LEU A 95 -54.34 -50.93 59.79
C LEU A 95 -53.28 -51.29 58.73
N SER A 96 -53.55 -52.30 57.88
CA SER A 96 -52.66 -52.64 56.76
C SER A 96 -52.60 -51.55 55.70
N LEU A 97 -53.73 -50.94 55.36
CA LEU A 97 -53.79 -49.84 54.38
C LEU A 97 -53.18 -48.55 54.95
N TYR A 98 -53.53 -48.21 56.19
CA TYR A 98 -53.01 -47.08 56.92
C TYR A 98 -51.48 -47.14 57.01
N LYS A 99 -50.90 -48.29 57.42
CA LYS A 99 -49.45 -48.45 57.48
C LYS A 99 -48.78 -48.21 56.12
N ALA A 100 -49.33 -48.79 55.04
CA ALA A 100 -48.78 -48.63 53.69
C ALA A 100 -48.84 -47.18 53.19
N LEU A 101 -49.92 -46.45 53.50
CA LEU A 101 -50.04 -45.02 53.18
C LEU A 101 -49.15 -44.14 54.05
N TYR A 102 -48.95 -44.49 55.33
CA TYR A 102 -48.07 -43.75 56.24
C TYR A 102 -46.58 -43.95 55.94
N GLU A 103 -46.18 -45.10 55.41
CA GLU A 103 -44.78 -45.33 54.99
C GLU A 103 -44.48 -44.77 53.59
N ALA A 104 -45.50 -44.44 52.78
CA ALA A 104 -45.32 -43.85 51.45
C ALA A 104 -44.89 -42.37 51.52
N PRO A 105 -43.93 -41.92 50.70
CA PRO A 105 -43.68 -40.49 50.47
C PRO A 105 -44.78 -39.88 49.59
N ASP A 106 -45.06 -38.59 49.73
CA ASP A 106 -45.97 -37.88 48.83
C ASP A 106 -45.37 -37.77 47.42
N PRO A 107 -46.02 -38.31 46.36
CA PRO A 107 -45.53 -38.19 44.98
C PRO A 107 -45.65 -36.79 44.38
N SER A 108 -46.40 -35.85 45.00
CA SER A 108 -46.65 -34.51 44.46
C SER A 108 -45.37 -33.78 43.99
N GLN A 109 -44.34 -33.76 44.84
CA GLN A 109 -43.05 -33.10 44.57
C GLN A 109 -42.27 -33.74 43.41
N ALA A 110 -42.33 -35.07 43.28
CA ALA A 110 -41.67 -35.79 42.19
C ALA A 110 -42.38 -35.55 40.84
N LEU A 111 -43.71 -35.43 40.87
CA LEU A 111 -44.52 -35.09 39.71
C LEU A 111 -44.29 -33.63 39.28
N ASP A 112 -44.16 -32.69 40.23
CA ASP A 112 -43.78 -31.29 39.94
C ASP A 112 -42.40 -31.19 39.27
N ALA A 113 -41.39 -31.92 39.78
CA ALA A 113 -40.07 -31.98 39.15
C ALA A 113 -40.12 -32.59 37.73
N ALA A 114 -40.96 -33.61 37.52
CA ALA A 114 -41.15 -34.21 36.20
C ALA A 114 -41.82 -33.24 35.20
N LEU A 115 -42.76 -32.41 35.64
CA LEU A 115 -43.42 -31.39 34.83
C LEU A 115 -42.49 -30.23 34.49
N ALA A 116 -41.68 -29.75 35.43
CA ALA A 116 -40.65 -28.75 35.18
C ALA A 116 -39.65 -29.25 34.11
N LEU A 117 -39.13 -30.48 34.29
CA LEU A 117 -38.24 -31.10 33.30
C LEU A 117 -38.92 -31.33 31.95
N ALA A 118 -40.24 -31.56 31.90
CA ALA A 118 -40.98 -31.66 30.64
C ALA A 118 -41.09 -30.30 29.92
N ALA A 119 -41.23 -29.20 30.68
CA ALA A 119 -41.31 -27.85 30.13
C ALA A 119 -39.97 -27.33 29.56
N ASP A 120 -38.83 -27.72 30.14
CA ASP A 120 -37.50 -27.29 29.68
C ASP A 120 -36.98 -28.05 28.44
N LYS A 121 -37.43 -29.30 28.23
CA LYS A 121 -37.06 -30.14 27.06
C LYS A 121 -37.13 -29.44 25.70
N PRO A 122 -38.20 -28.71 25.32
CA PRO A 122 -38.24 -27.99 24.05
C PRO A 122 -37.17 -26.91 23.94
N ALA A 123 -37.00 -26.06 24.97
CA ALA A 123 -36.00 -24.99 24.96
C ALA A 123 -34.57 -25.54 24.81
N VAL A 124 -34.24 -26.64 25.51
CA VAL A 124 -32.94 -27.31 25.38
C VAL A 124 -32.72 -27.91 23.99
N LYS A 125 -33.78 -28.45 23.35
CA LYS A 125 -33.70 -28.96 21.98
C LYS A 125 -33.56 -27.85 20.93
N GLU A 126 -34.24 -26.73 21.14
CA GLU A 126 -34.15 -25.56 20.26
C GLU A 126 -32.77 -24.91 20.36
N ALA A 127 -32.22 -24.74 21.57
CA ALA A 127 -30.84 -24.28 21.78
C ALA A 127 -29.82 -25.22 21.13
N SER A 128 -29.88 -26.53 21.41
CA SER A 128 -28.98 -27.52 20.79
C SER A 128 -29.11 -27.59 19.27
N ARG A 129 -30.27 -27.25 18.70
CA ARG A 129 -30.46 -27.16 17.25
C ARG A 129 -29.81 -25.89 16.69
N ALA A 130 -30.00 -24.74 17.35
CA ALA A 130 -29.36 -23.50 16.94
C ALA A 130 -27.82 -23.60 16.98
N GLU A 131 -27.25 -24.24 18.01
CA GLU A 131 -25.82 -24.54 18.09
C GLU A 131 -25.34 -25.44 16.93
N LEU A 132 -26.16 -26.40 16.48
CA LEU A 132 -25.83 -27.25 15.33
C LEU A 132 -25.91 -26.48 14.00
N GLU A 133 -26.91 -25.62 13.83
CA GLU A 133 -27.05 -24.75 12.65
C GLU A 133 -25.86 -23.75 12.56
N GLU A 134 -25.46 -23.12 13.68
CA GLU A 134 -24.27 -22.26 13.76
C GLU A 134 -22.97 -23.03 13.43
N LEU A 135 -22.83 -24.27 13.89
CA LEU A 135 -21.67 -25.12 13.56
C LEU A 135 -21.64 -25.55 12.08
N GLU A 136 -22.79 -25.68 11.43
CA GLU A 136 -22.87 -25.94 9.98
C GLU A 136 -22.50 -24.67 9.18
N ASP A 137 -23.05 -23.51 9.53
CA ASP A 137 -22.72 -22.22 8.91
C ASP A 137 -21.20 -21.90 9.01
N LEU A 138 -20.62 -22.03 10.20
CA LEU A 138 -19.17 -21.85 10.42
C LEU A 138 -18.33 -22.84 9.59
N ARG A 139 -18.84 -24.06 9.37
CA ARG A 139 -18.16 -25.08 8.56
C ARG A 139 -18.24 -24.74 7.06
N GLU A 140 -19.34 -24.19 6.59
CA GLU A 140 -19.46 -23.65 5.24
C GLU A 140 -18.53 -22.45 5.05
N GLU A 141 -18.49 -21.49 5.99
CA GLU A 141 -17.57 -20.35 5.95
C GLU A 141 -16.11 -20.81 5.87
N ILE A 142 -15.68 -21.73 6.74
CA ILE A 142 -14.33 -22.34 6.68
C ILE A 142 -14.06 -23.01 5.33
N SER A 143 -15.06 -23.58 4.67
CA SER A 143 -14.91 -24.17 3.33
C SER A 143 -14.73 -23.10 2.25
N THR A 144 -15.45 -21.99 2.34
CA THR A 144 -15.34 -20.86 1.39
C THR A 144 -14.02 -20.12 1.55
N LEU A 145 -13.58 -19.87 2.79
CA LEU A 145 -12.27 -19.30 3.11
C LEU A 145 -11.13 -20.17 2.56
N LYS A 146 -11.20 -21.51 2.72
CA LYS A 146 -10.21 -22.43 2.12
C LYS A 146 -10.20 -22.39 0.59
N ASN A 147 -11.33 -22.15 -0.06
CA ASN A 147 -11.38 -21.97 -1.51
C ASN A 147 -10.77 -20.62 -1.92
N GLN A 148 -11.05 -19.55 -1.15
CA GLN A 148 -10.46 -18.23 -1.33
C GLN A 148 -8.92 -18.30 -1.17
N ASP A 149 -8.39 -18.97 -0.14
CA ASP A 149 -6.94 -19.22 0.04
C ASP A 149 -6.29 -19.88 -1.20
N VAL A 150 -6.98 -20.82 -1.84
CA VAL A 150 -6.50 -21.46 -3.08
C VAL A 150 -6.49 -20.47 -4.24
N THR A 151 -7.46 -19.55 -4.33
CA THR A 151 -7.44 -18.49 -5.35
C THR A 151 -6.37 -17.43 -5.08
N VAL A 152 -6.17 -17.03 -3.82
CA VAL A 152 -5.12 -16.10 -3.42
C VAL A 152 -3.74 -16.66 -3.78
N ARG A 153 -3.44 -17.91 -3.41
CA ARG A 153 -2.15 -18.55 -3.76
C ARG A 153 -1.89 -18.66 -5.27
N LYS A 154 -2.95 -18.82 -6.07
CA LYS A 154 -2.83 -18.80 -7.55
C LYS A 154 -2.49 -17.40 -8.05
N LEU A 155 -3.19 -16.38 -7.57
CA LEU A 155 -2.93 -14.98 -7.94
C LEU A 155 -1.56 -14.50 -7.45
N GLU A 156 -1.10 -14.94 -6.28
CA GLU A 156 0.26 -14.70 -5.78
C GLU A 156 1.31 -15.35 -6.69
N ALA A 157 1.11 -16.61 -7.09
CA ALA A 157 2.01 -17.30 -8.02
C ALA A 157 2.03 -16.65 -9.42
N GLU A 158 0.87 -16.23 -9.93
CA GLU A 158 0.78 -15.47 -11.18
C GLU A 158 1.48 -14.11 -11.07
N LEU A 159 1.29 -13.37 -9.96
CA LEU A 159 1.98 -12.09 -9.72
C LEU A 159 3.50 -12.25 -9.64
N GLU A 160 3.98 -13.30 -8.97
CA GLU A 160 5.42 -13.59 -8.88
C GLU A 160 6.00 -14.01 -10.24
N GLN A 161 5.26 -14.79 -11.03
CA GLN A 161 5.63 -15.09 -12.41
C GLN A 161 5.67 -13.82 -13.28
N TRP A 162 4.66 -12.94 -13.20
CA TRP A 162 4.65 -11.66 -13.92
C TRP A 162 5.81 -10.74 -13.52
N ARG A 163 6.20 -10.73 -12.24
CA ARG A 163 7.38 -10.01 -11.75
C ARG A 163 8.66 -10.58 -12.36
N SER A 164 8.86 -11.90 -12.26
CA SER A 164 10.01 -12.59 -12.84
C SER A 164 10.10 -12.38 -14.37
N ASP A 165 8.97 -12.43 -15.08
CA ASP A 165 8.92 -12.16 -16.53
C ASP A 165 9.24 -10.70 -16.86
N MET A 166 8.83 -9.75 -16.01
CA MET A 166 9.15 -8.33 -16.18
C MET A 166 10.63 -8.06 -15.89
N ASP A 167 11.18 -8.60 -14.81
CA ASP A 167 12.59 -8.48 -14.45
C ASP A 167 13.49 -9.11 -15.53
N ALA A 168 13.11 -10.26 -16.08
CA ALA A 168 13.81 -10.88 -17.20
C ALA A 168 13.78 -10.00 -18.46
N ARG A 169 12.64 -9.34 -18.77
CA ARG A 169 12.53 -8.40 -19.89
C ARG A 169 13.37 -7.14 -19.67
N VAL A 170 13.39 -6.60 -18.45
CA VAL A 170 14.22 -5.44 -18.10
C VAL A 170 15.70 -5.80 -18.20
N ALA A 171 16.12 -6.93 -17.65
CA ALA A 171 17.50 -7.43 -17.77
C ALA A 171 17.91 -7.61 -19.25
N GLN A 172 17.05 -8.22 -20.07
CA GLN A 172 17.30 -8.37 -21.51
C GLN A 172 17.41 -7.02 -22.25
N GLN A 173 16.57 -6.04 -21.91
CA GLN A 173 16.65 -4.70 -22.51
C GLN A 173 17.91 -3.95 -22.07
N VAL A 174 18.33 -4.10 -20.81
CA VAL A 174 19.58 -3.53 -20.30
C VAL A 174 20.77 -4.18 -21.03
N GLU A 175 20.84 -5.50 -21.11
CA GLU A 175 21.90 -6.22 -21.82
C GLU A 175 21.99 -5.82 -23.31
N GLN A 176 20.84 -5.70 -24.00
CA GLN A 176 20.80 -5.20 -25.38
C GLN A 176 21.34 -3.78 -25.50
N ARG A 177 20.96 -2.88 -24.58
CA ARG A 177 21.42 -1.47 -24.60
C ARG A 177 22.88 -1.33 -24.23
N GLU A 178 23.38 -2.15 -23.30
CA GLU A 178 24.80 -2.23 -22.98
C GLU A 178 25.61 -2.73 -24.17
N ALA A 179 25.15 -3.78 -24.87
CA ALA A 179 25.80 -4.27 -26.09
C ALA A 179 25.78 -3.24 -27.23
N GLU A 180 24.66 -2.55 -27.45
CA GLU A 180 24.53 -1.43 -28.41
C GLU A 180 25.52 -0.30 -28.08
N MET A 181 25.58 0.11 -26.79
CA MET A 181 26.50 1.15 -26.32
C MET A 181 27.97 0.72 -26.44
N GLN A 182 28.32 -0.52 -26.07
CA GLN A 182 29.68 -1.05 -26.22
C GLN A 182 30.09 -1.09 -27.69
N SER A 183 29.21 -1.53 -28.59
CA SER A 183 29.45 -1.52 -30.04
C SER A 183 29.66 -0.10 -30.58
N LEU A 184 28.83 0.86 -30.17
CA LEU A 184 28.98 2.27 -30.54
C LEU A 184 30.31 2.86 -30.02
N LEU A 185 30.69 2.56 -28.78
CA LEU A 185 31.95 3.01 -28.18
C LEU A 185 33.16 2.39 -28.91
N GLN A 186 33.14 1.09 -29.21
CA GLN A 186 34.19 0.43 -30.00
C GLN A 186 34.32 1.05 -31.40
N SER A 187 33.19 1.26 -32.08
CA SER A 187 33.15 1.92 -33.40
C SER A 187 33.73 3.33 -33.34
N ARG A 188 33.36 4.14 -32.34
CA ARG A 188 33.94 5.47 -32.11
C ARG A 188 35.44 5.43 -31.78
N MET A 189 35.91 4.45 -31.00
CA MET A 189 37.33 4.29 -30.72
C MET A 189 38.13 3.94 -31.97
N MET A 190 37.61 3.07 -32.84
CA MET A 190 38.23 2.78 -34.15
C MET A 190 38.25 4.04 -35.04
N GLU A 191 37.12 4.76 -35.12
CA GLU A 191 36.99 5.99 -35.92
C GLU A 191 37.93 7.11 -35.44
N VAL A 192 38.20 7.20 -34.14
CA VAL A 192 39.22 8.11 -33.58
C VAL A 192 40.63 7.62 -33.89
N ALA A 193 40.94 6.35 -33.67
CA ALA A 193 42.26 5.78 -33.96
C ALA A 193 42.63 5.90 -35.45
N ASP A 194 41.67 5.76 -36.36
CA ASP A 194 41.90 5.94 -37.80
C ASP A 194 42.08 7.42 -38.18
N ARG A 195 41.41 8.36 -37.48
CA ARG A 195 41.68 9.80 -37.62
C ARG A 195 43.07 10.19 -37.10
N GLU A 196 43.49 9.62 -35.98
CA GLU A 196 44.83 9.82 -35.41
C GLU A 196 45.90 9.32 -36.39
N ARG A 197 45.80 8.07 -36.87
CA ARG A 197 46.69 7.52 -37.92
C ARG A 197 46.75 8.41 -39.16
N ALA A 198 45.59 8.80 -39.70
CA ALA A 198 45.54 9.66 -40.89
C ALA A 198 46.13 11.07 -40.64
N SER A 199 46.15 11.54 -39.39
CA SER A 199 46.78 12.80 -39.01
C SER A 199 48.30 12.63 -38.84
N ASP A 200 48.74 11.53 -38.24
CA ASP A 200 50.16 11.16 -38.13
C ASP A 200 50.82 10.93 -39.50
N ASP A 201 50.14 10.26 -40.43
CA ASP A 201 50.61 10.08 -41.81
C ASP A 201 50.76 11.43 -42.54
N ARG A 202 49.83 12.36 -42.33
CA ARG A 202 49.93 13.73 -42.85
C ARG A 202 51.09 14.49 -42.22
N LEU A 203 51.29 14.37 -40.90
CA LEU A 203 52.42 14.98 -40.21
C LEU A 203 53.76 14.39 -40.67
N ALA A 204 53.83 13.08 -40.90
CA ALA A 204 55.00 12.41 -41.46
C ALA A 204 55.30 12.90 -42.88
N SER A 205 54.29 13.00 -43.74
CA SER A 205 54.40 13.55 -45.11
C SER A 205 54.85 15.01 -45.11
N MET A 206 54.28 15.86 -44.25
CA MET A 206 54.71 17.26 -44.11
C MET A 206 56.14 17.38 -43.56
N ARG A 207 56.55 16.50 -42.63
CA ARG A 207 57.94 16.43 -42.14
C ARG A 207 58.92 16.03 -43.24
N THR A 208 58.60 15.03 -44.07
CA THR A 208 59.49 14.63 -45.18
C THR A 208 59.55 15.68 -46.28
N GLN A 209 58.45 16.38 -46.58
CA GLN A 209 58.45 17.54 -47.48
C GLN A 209 59.29 18.70 -46.93
N LEU A 210 59.19 18.99 -45.63
CA LEU A 210 60.01 20.02 -44.98
C LEU A 210 61.50 19.65 -45.05
N GLU A 211 61.85 18.39 -44.81
CA GLU A 211 63.24 17.91 -44.86
C GLU A 211 63.80 17.92 -46.29
N GLN A 212 62.99 17.57 -47.30
CA GLN A 212 63.33 17.73 -48.71
C GLN A 212 63.52 19.22 -49.08
N SER A 213 62.64 20.10 -48.61
CA SER A 213 62.74 21.55 -48.85
C SER A 213 64.00 22.14 -48.23
N LYS A 214 64.38 21.73 -47.01
CA LYS A 214 65.66 22.10 -46.40
C LYS A 214 66.84 21.56 -47.20
N ALA A 215 66.83 20.29 -47.60
CA ALA A 215 67.92 19.72 -48.39
C ALA A 215 68.11 20.44 -49.75
N VAL A 216 67.03 20.93 -50.37
CA VAL A 216 67.08 21.78 -51.57
C VAL A 216 67.62 23.18 -51.23
N ALA A 217 67.23 23.78 -50.10
CA ALA A 217 67.78 25.05 -49.63
C ALA A 217 69.29 24.94 -49.34
N ASP A 218 69.74 23.94 -48.57
CA ASP A 218 71.15 23.62 -48.33
C ASP A 218 71.93 23.44 -49.64
N GLN A 219 71.32 22.80 -50.65
CA GLN A 219 71.96 22.65 -51.96
C GLN A 219 72.05 23.98 -52.71
N ALA A 220 71.02 24.82 -52.62
CA ALA A 220 71.04 26.16 -53.22
C ALA A 220 72.09 27.05 -52.56
N GLU A 221 72.17 27.08 -51.22
CA GLU A 221 73.19 27.80 -50.47
C GLU A 221 74.61 27.35 -50.85
N ARG A 222 74.85 26.03 -50.94
CA ARG A 222 76.15 25.50 -51.42
C ARG A 222 76.48 25.95 -52.83
N ARG A 223 75.50 26.01 -53.75
CA ARG A 223 75.71 26.50 -55.12
C ARG A 223 76.00 27.99 -55.16
N VAL A 224 75.34 28.80 -54.32
CA VAL A 224 75.64 30.22 -54.16
C VAL A 224 77.06 30.40 -53.64
N PHE A 225 77.43 29.71 -52.56
CA PHE A 225 78.78 29.77 -52.01
C PHE A 225 79.86 29.32 -53.01
N GLU A 226 79.61 28.26 -53.79
CA GLU A 226 80.53 27.87 -54.87
C GLU A 226 80.60 28.92 -56.00
N ALA A 227 79.50 29.59 -56.33
CA ALA A 227 79.47 30.64 -57.35
C ALA A 227 80.20 31.90 -56.86
N GLU A 228 80.00 32.30 -55.61
CA GLU A 228 80.76 33.35 -54.92
C GLU A 228 82.26 33.01 -54.92
N ARG A 229 82.64 31.80 -54.50
CA ARG A 229 84.05 31.36 -54.51
C ARG A 229 84.66 31.38 -55.92
N ARG A 230 83.92 30.96 -56.95
CA ARG A 230 84.36 31.04 -58.36
C ARG A 230 84.46 32.49 -58.84
N ALA A 231 83.56 33.38 -58.40
CA ALA A 231 83.63 34.81 -58.72
C ALA A 231 84.82 35.48 -58.02
N GLU A 232 85.11 35.15 -56.76
CA GLU A 232 86.30 35.58 -56.04
C GLU A 232 87.59 35.06 -56.70
N GLU A 233 87.63 33.79 -57.09
CA GLU A 233 88.73 33.19 -57.87
C GLU A 233 88.93 33.92 -59.21
N ALA A 234 87.85 34.23 -59.93
CA ALA A 234 87.91 34.97 -61.19
C ALA A 234 88.34 36.43 -61.00
N ILE A 235 87.88 37.11 -59.94
CA ILE A 235 88.33 38.47 -59.58
C ILE A 235 89.80 38.47 -59.18
N ALA A 236 90.26 37.45 -58.44
CA ALA A 236 91.66 37.28 -58.08
C ALA A 236 92.52 37.03 -59.33
N ALA A 237 92.09 36.14 -60.22
CA ALA A 237 92.76 35.87 -61.50
C ALA A 237 92.83 37.14 -62.37
N ALA A 238 91.72 37.85 -62.56
CA ALA A 238 91.68 39.11 -63.30
C ALA A 238 92.57 40.20 -62.69
N ARG A 239 92.67 40.27 -61.34
CA ARG A 239 93.64 41.17 -60.67
C ARG A 239 95.09 40.76 -60.91
N THR A 240 95.40 39.46 -60.94
CA THR A 240 96.76 39.00 -61.28
C THR A 240 97.09 39.24 -62.76
N GLU A 241 96.13 39.07 -63.65
CA GLU A 241 96.26 39.40 -65.07
C GLU A 241 96.46 40.91 -65.27
N GLN A 242 95.67 41.76 -64.60
CA GLN A 242 95.88 43.21 -64.59
C GLN A 242 97.26 43.60 -64.04
N ALA A 243 97.76 42.93 -63.00
CA ALA A 243 99.09 43.20 -62.46
C ALA A 243 100.22 42.78 -63.43
N LEU A 244 100.04 41.67 -64.16
CA LEU A 244 100.96 41.25 -65.22
C LEU A 244 100.93 42.21 -66.41
N LEU A 245 99.73 42.59 -66.87
CA LEU A 245 99.56 43.58 -67.94
C LEU A 245 100.13 44.95 -67.56
N ALA A 246 100.02 45.38 -66.30
CA ALA A 246 100.63 46.61 -65.82
C ALA A 246 102.17 46.52 -65.76
N ALA A 247 102.73 45.36 -65.44
CA ALA A 247 104.18 45.14 -65.48
C ALA A 247 104.72 45.04 -66.91
N ASP A 248 103.96 44.42 -67.82
CA ASP A 248 104.24 44.43 -69.26
C ASP A 248 104.09 45.84 -69.84
N GLU A 249 103.12 46.64 -69.38
CA GLU A 249 102.97 48.05 -69.72
C GLU A 249 104.15 48.88 -69.22
N GLU A 250 104.57 48.73 -67.96
CA GLU A 250 105.78 49.40 -67.42
C GLU A 250 107.05 48.98 -68.19
N SER A 251 107.16 47.72 -68.60
CA SER A 251 108.25 47.20 -69.44
C SER A 251 108.18 47.75 -70.88
N LEU A 252 106.98 47.86 -71.45
CA LEU A 252 106.74 48.49 -72.76
C LEU A 252 106.96 50.00 -72.71
N GLU A 253 106.65 50.68 -71.61
CA GLU A 253 106.98 52.08 -71.38
C GLU A 253 108.48 52.28 -71.20
N ALA A 254 109.17 51.41 -70.45
CA ALA A 254 110.62 51.44 -70.28
C ALA A 254 111.35 51.19 -71.62
N THR A 255 110.88 50.22 -72.43
CA THR A 255 111.41 49.98 -73.78
C THR A 255 111.00 51.07 -74.77
N GLN A 256 109.80 51.67 -74.67
CA GLN A 256 109.44 52.88 -75.42
C GLN A 256 110.30 54.08 -75.01
N LEU A 257 110.64 54.25 -73.74
CA LEU A 257 111.50 55.33 -73.25
C LEU A 257 112.94 55.10 -73.74
N ALA A 258 113.43 53.87 -73.69
CA ALA A 258 114.70 53.47 -74.29
C ALA A 258 114.70 53.75 -75.79
N LEU A 259 113.70 53.26 -76.54
CA LEU A 259 113.52 53.51 -77.98
C LEU A 259 113.24 54.98 -78.32
N ARG A 260 112.69 55.79 -77.42
CA ARG A 260 112.55 57.25 -77.56
C ARG A 260 113.88 57.94 -77.32
N SER A 261 114.67 57.50 -76.34
CA SER A 261 116.03 58.02 -76.13
C SER A 261 116.97 57.61 -77.29
N GLU A 262 116.79 56.40 -77.82
CA GLU A 262 117.47 55.93 -79.02
C GLU A 262 116.96 56.67 -80.25
N ASN A 263 115.65 56.88 -80.41
CA ASN A 263 115.08 57.77 -81.43
C ASN A 263 115.51 59.22 -81.25
N GLU A 264 115.83 59.70 -80.05
CA GLU A 264 116.41 61.03 -79.86
C GLU A 264 117.89 61.04 -80.22
N SER A 265 118.63 59.97 -79.96
CA SER A 265 120.00 59.78 -80.46
C SER A 265 120.02 59.65 -81.99
N LEU A 266 119.03 58.96 -82.55
CA LEU A 266 118.82 58.77 -83.97
C LEU A 266 118.22 60.02 -84.60
N ARG A 267 117.44 60.86 -83.90
CA ARG A 267 117.00 62.20 -84.31
C ARG A 267 118.09 63.26 -84.16
N ARG A 268 119.11 63.02 -83.34
CA ARG A 268 120.36 63.80 -83.37
C ARG A 268 121.17 63.40 -84.60
N ARG A 269 121.35 62.10 -84.85
CA ARG A 269 121.97 61.56 -86.08
C ARG A 269 121.18 61.82 -87.36
N LEU A 270 119.86 61.97 -87.26
CA LEU A 270 118.96 62.35 -88.34
C LEU A 270 118.85 63.87 -88.44
N LYS A 271 119.15 64.66 -87.40
CA LYS A 271 119.47 66.09 -87.60
C LYS A 271 120.70 66.28 -88.50
N ASP A 272 121.59 65.29 -88.53
CA ASP A 272 122.76 65.25 -89.42
C ASP A 272 122.46 64.54 -90.78
N VAL A 273 121.23 64.04 -91.02
CA VAL A 273 120.86 63.23 -92.23
C VAL A 273 119.50 63.62 -92.87
N GLU A 274 118.59 64.32 -92.17
CA GLU A 274 117.26 64.79 -92.62
C GLU A 274 117.31 66.13 -93.38
N GLU A 275 118.44 66.44 -94.01
CA GLU A 275 118.36 67.14 -95.32
C GLU A 275 117.86 66.19 -96.44
N ALA A 276 117.74 64.87 -96.17
CA ALA A 276 117.25 63.86 -97.12
C ALA A 276 115.79 63.39 -96.89
N GLN A 277 114.85 64.12 -97.50
CA GLN A 277 113.58 63.64 -98.12
C GLN A 277 112.60 62.66 -97.40
N ARG A 278 111.54 63.23 -96.80
CA ARG A 278 110.10 63.18 -97.21
C ARG A 278 109.36 61.87 -97.65
N TYR A 279 108.17 61.67 -97.03
CA TYR A 279 106.92 60.96 -97.47
C TYR A 279 107.01 59.43 -97.77
N GLY A 280 105.97 58.59 -97.61
CA GLY A 280 104.60 58.74 -97.05
C GLY A 280 103.75 57.44 -97.16
N GLU A 281 102.70 57.33 -96.33
CA GLU A 281 101.34 56.74 -96.54
C GLU A 281 101.02 55.23 -96.82
N ASP A 282 99.83 54.85 -96.29
CA ASP A 282 98.78 53.92 -96.78
C ASP A 282 98.56 52.41 -96.40
N LEU A 283 97.40 52.21 -95.73
CA LEU A 283 96.33 51.17 -95.79
C LEU A 283 96.57 49.71 -96.24
N HIS A 284 96.14 48.73 -95.40
CA HIS A 284 95.21 47.60 -95.70
C HIS A 284 94.93 46.74 -94.42
N ALA A 285 93.98 45.78 -94.32
CA ALA A 285 92.53 45.74 -94.70
C ALA A 285 91.83 44.43 -94.21
N GLY A 286 90.51 44.46 -93.96
CA GLY A 286 89.61 43.29 -93.86
C GLY A 286 89.13 42.88 -92.44
N SER A 287 88.05 42.11 -92.20
CA SER A 287 86.76 41.82 -92.89
C SER A 287 86.14 40.55 -92.24
N ARG A 288 84.83 40.60 -91.92
CA ARG A 288 83.88 39.50 -91.62
C ARG A 288 83.93 38.77 -90.25
N GLY A 289 82.78 38.82 -89.57
CA GLY A 289 82.41 37.95 -88.44
C GLY A 289 80.92 37.96 -88.05
N ALA A 290 80.01 38.51 -88.87
CA ALA A 290 78.60 38.70 -88.52
C ALA A 290 77.68 37.69 -89.21
N ARG A 291 77.41 36.56 -88.56
CA ARG A 291 76.35 35.58 -88.96
C ARG A 291 75.94 34.56 -87.90
N GLN A 292 76.48 34.63 -86.68
CA GLN A 292 76.30 33.59 -85.66
C GLN A 292 75.35 34.02 -84.51
N ASP A 293 75.13 35.32 -84.34
CA ASP A 293 74.42 35.91 -83.18
C ASP A 293 72.89 35.90 -83.29
N ALA A 294 72.34 35.61 -84.47
CA ALA A 294 70.89 35.56 -84.67
C ALA A 294 70.25 34.27 -84.11
N ALA A 295 70.95 33.14 -84.23
CA ALA A 295 70.40 31.83 -83.85
C ALA A 295 70.40 31.57 -82.33
N SER A 296 71.34 32.17 -81.59
CA SER A 296 71.35 32.14 -80.12
C SER A 296 70.20 32.96 -79.53
N SER A 297 70.00 34.19 -80.03
CA SER A 297 68.96 35.11 -79.59
C SER A 297 67.54 34.55 -79.75
N GLU A 298 67.23 33.89 -80.86
CA GLU A 298 65.92 33.23 -81.07
C GLU A 298 65.69 32.07 -80.10
N MET A 299 66.73 31.31 -79.74
CA MET A 299 66.62 30.20 -78.79
C MET A 299 66.44 30.68 -77.34
N GLU A 300 67.12 31.76 -76.95
CA GLU A 300 66.95 32.41 -75.64
C GLU A 300 65.54 33.02 -75.49
N LEU A 301 65.01 33.68 -76.53
CA LEU A 301 63.63 34.19 -76.54
C LEU A 301 62.59 33.07 -76.37
N ALA A 302 62.77 31.93 -77.04
CA ALA A 302 61.90 30.77 -76.89
C ALA A 302 61.96 30.16 -75.48
N GLN A 303 63.15 30.10 -74.87
CA GLN A 303 63.30 29.66 -73.47
C GLN A 303 62.63 30.64 -72.50
N LEU A 304 62.80 31.95 -72.67
CA LEU A 304 62.14 32.97 -71.85
C LEU A 304 60.61 32.88 -71.94
N MET A 305 60.05 32.68 -73.14
CA MET A 305 58.61 32.51 -73.32
C MET A 305 58.07 31.28 -72.57
N ASN A 306 58.80 30.17 -72.59
CA ASN A 306 58.41 28.95 -71.87
C ASN A 306 58.46 29.14 -70.34
N VAL A 307 59.48 29.82 -69.81
CA VAL A 307 59.57 30.16 -68.38
C VAL A 307 58.42 31.10 -67.98
N VAL A 308 58.15 32.15 -68.76
CA VAL A 308 57.03 33.07 -68.49
C VAL A 308 55.66 32.37 -68.57
N ALA A 309 55.50 31.37 -69.45
CA ALA A 309 54.30 30.54 -69.50
C ALA A 309 54.16 29.64 -68.26
N ALA A 310 55.26 29.02 -67.82
CA ALA A 310 55.28 28.20 -66.60
C ALA A 310 54.95 29.03 -65.35
N GLU A 311 55.56 30.21 -65.19
CA GLU A 311 55.29 31.15 -64.09
C GLU A 311 53.83 31.63 -64.07
N ARG A 312 53.23 31.91 -65.25
CA ARG A 312 51.81 32.25 -65.35
C ARG A 312 50.91 31.11 -64.90
N ASN A 313 51.22 29.87 -65.30
CA ASN A 313 50.46 28.69 -64.89
C ASN A 313 50.60 28.42 -63.38
N ALA A 314 51.80 28.54 -62.82
CA ALA A 314 52.02 28.41 -61.38
C ALA A 314 51.26 29.48 -60.59
N LYS A 315 51.32 30.75 -61.03
CA LYS A 315 50.56 31.86 -60.42
C LYS A 315 49.04 31.60 -60.44
N GLU A 316 48.51 31.05 -61.52
CA GLU A 316 47.09 30.72 -61.62
C GLU A 316 46.69 29.53 -60.72
N GLN A 317 47.56 28.51 -60.60
CA GLN A 317 47.37 27.43 -59.64
C GLN A 317 47.36 27.94 -58.19
N TYR A 318 48.29 28.83 -57.82
CA TYR A 318 48.27 29.46 -56.49
C TYR A 318 47.04 30.34 -56.28
N ARG A 319 46.55 31.05 -57.31
CA ARG A 319 45.30 31.84 -57.24
C ARG A 319 44.10 30.96 -56.90
N LEU A 320 43.95 29.82 -57.61
CA LEU A 320 42.89 28.84 -57.36
C LEU A 320 43.04 28.17 -55.98
N GLN A 321 44.27 27.90 -55.53
CA GLN A 321 44.52 27.33 -54.20
C GLN A 321 44.13 28.31 -53.08
N VAL A 322 44.45 29.60 -53.23
CA VAL A 322 44.03 30.65 -52.28
C VAL A 322 42.51 30.82 -52.27
N GLU A 323 41.86 30.81 -53.45
CA GLU A 323 40.40 30.89 -53.55
C GLU A 323 39.70 29.69 -52.89
N ASN A 324 40.22 28.47 -53.09
CA ASN A 324 39.73 27.27 -52.42
C ASN A 324 39.92 27.34 -50.89
N LEU A 325 41.10 27.76 -50.41
CA LEU A 325 41.36 27.94 -48.98
C LEU A 325 40.45 29.01 -48.36
N GLN A 326 40.19 30.11 -49.06
CA GLN A 326 39.24 31.14 -48.63
C GLN A 326 37.80 30.61 -48.59
N SER A 327 37.41 29.74 -49.53
CA SER A 327 36.11 29.07 -49.53
C SER A 327 35.95 28.15 -48.33
N ILE A 328 36.94 27.29 -48.08
CA ILE A 328 36.99 26.37 -46.93
C ILE A 328 36.95 27.15 -45.60
N MET A 329 37.76 28.22 -45.48
CA MET A 329 37.74 29.09 -44.30
C MET A 329 36.36 29.72 -44.07
N LYS A 330 35.68 30.20 -45.12
CA LYS A 330 34.33 30.75 -45.00
C LYS A 330 33.33 29.68 -44.55
N SER A 331 33.37 28.46 -45.10
CA SER A 331 32.47 27.39 -44.66
C SER A 331 32.71 26.92 -43.23
N GLU A 332 33.97 26.89 -42.77
CA GLU A 332 34.27 26.57 -41.36
C GLU A 332 33.92 27.75 -40.44
N GLN A 333 34.04 29.00 -40.89
CA GLN A 333 33.55 30.17 -40.16
C GLN A 333 32.02 30.18 -40.02
N THR A 334 31.25 29.87 -41.07
CA THR A 334 29.78 29.76 -40.94
C THR A 334 29.39 28.59 -40.05
N ARG A 335 30.02 27.43 -40.23
CA ARG A 335 29.76 26.23 -39.40
C ARG A 335 30.08 26.44 -37.92
N THR A 336 31.16 27.14 -37.59
CA THR A 336 31.51 27.47 -36.19
C THR A 336 30.59 28.54 -35.61
N ALA A 337 30.15 29.53 -36.40
CA ALA A 337 29.15 30.50 -35.98
C ALA A 337 27.77 29.86 -35.74
N GLU A 338 27.33 28.95 -36.62
CA GLU A 338 26.10 28.17 -36.46
C GLU A 338 26.15 27.27 -35.22
N ALA A 339 27.27 26.58 -34.99
CA ALA A 339 27.47 25.77 -33.79
C ALA A 339 27.49 26.61 -32.50
N ALA A 340 28.09 27.81 -32.54
CA ALA A 340 28.08 28.75 -31.43
C ALA A 340 26.65 29.24 -31.12
N ALA A 341 25.89 29.64 -32.15
CA ALA A 341 24.49 30.07 -32.00
C ALA A 341 23.58 28.94 -31.49
N ALA A 342 23.78 27.70 -31.95
CA ALA A 342 23.05 26.53 -31.47
C ALA A 342 23.38 26.21 -30.00
N ASN A 343 24.64 26.34 -29.59
CA ASN A 343 25.04 26.18 -28.19
C ASN A 343 24.49 27.32 -27.30
N GLU A 344 24.47 28.56 -27.78
CA GLU A 344 23.87 29.70 -27.05
C GLU A 344 22.36 29.53 -26.88
N ALA A 345 21.66 29.06 -27.92
CA ALA A 345 20.24 28.72 -27.83
C ALA A 345 19.98 27.59 -26.83
N ARG A 346 20.83 26.55 -26.81
CA ARG A 346 20.74 25.45 -25.84
C ARG A 346 21.05 25.91 -24.41
N LEU A 347 22.01 26.80 -24.21
CA LEU A 347 22.30 27.40 -22.91
C LEU A 347 21.09 28.20 -22.40
N LYS A 348 20.49 29.05 -23.24
CA LYS A 348 19.28 29.80 -22.88
C LYS A 348 18.09 28.91 -22.56
N GLU A 349 17.97 27.75 -23.19
CA GLU A 349 16.91 26.79 -22.86
C GLU A 349 17.21 26.05 -21.54
N LEU A 350 18.47 25.67 -21.29
CA LEU A 350 18.90 25.10 -20.01
C LEU A 350 18.77 26.10 -18.84
N GLU A 351 19.04 27.38 -19.07
CA GLU A 351 18.81 28.47 -18.11
C GLU A 351 17.32 28.56 -17.75
N LYS A 352 16.43 28.57 -18.75
CA LYS A 352 14.97 28.50 -18.50
C LYS A 352 14.55 27.20 -17.79
N GLU A 353 15.12 26.05 -18.15
CA GLU A 353 14.85 24.79 -17.45
C GLU A 353 15.33 24.80 -15.99
N ILE A 354 16.36 25.59 -15.66
CA ILE A 354 16.84 25.79 -14.30
C ILE A 354 15.93 26.78 -13.55
N ASP A 355 15.57 27.90 -14.16
CA ASP A 355 14.65 28.90 -13.59
C ASP A 355 13.22 28.36 -13.43
N ALA A 356 12.80 27.41 -14.26
CA ALA A 356 11.50 26.74 -14.19
C ALA A 356 11.48 25.53 -13.23
N ARG A 357 12.63 25.10 -12.70
CA ARG A 357 12.63 24.12 -11.60
C ARG A 357 12.16 24.82 -10.31
N PRO A 358 11.34 24.14 -9.49
CA PRO A 358 10.99 24.68 -8.19
C PRO A 358 12.27 24.96 -7.39
N SER A 359 12.29 26.12 -6.74
CA SER A 359 13.42 26.54 -5.91
C SER A 359 13.74 25.49 -4.85
N THR A 360 14.96 25.50 -4.31
CA THR A 360 15.34 24.58 -3.21
C THR A 360 14.39 24.72 -2.03
N GLU A 361 13.89 25.92 -1.74
CA GLU A 361 12.85 26.17 -0.75
C GLU A 361 11.53 25.48 -1.11
N GLU A 362 11.00 25.66 -2.32
CA GLU A 362 9.76 25.01 -2.77
C GLU A 362 9.89 23.48 -2.81
N PHE A 363 11.04 22.95 -3.21
CA PHE A 363 11.32 21.52 -3.15
C PHE A 363 11.37 21.02 -1.69
N THR A 364 11.96 21.78 -0.76
CA THR A 364 11.92 21.41 0.67
C THR A 364 10.52 21.50 1.27
N LYS A 365 9.71 22.50 0.88
CA LYS A 365 8.30 22.62 1.27
C LYS A 365 7.48 21.46 0.72
N MET A 366 7.59 21.15 -0.57
CA MET A 366 6.93 20.01 -1.20
C MET A 366 7.37 18.67 -0.59
N ARG A 367 8.65 18.52 -0.22
CA ARG A 367 9.15 17.35 0.52
C ARG A 367 8.58 17.27 1.94
N GLN A 368 8.46 18.39 2.65
CA GLN A 368 7.82 18.46 3.96
C GLN A 368 6.31 18.17 3.87
N GLU A 369 5.62 18.69 2.86
CA GLU A 369 4.21 18.41 2.57
C GLU A 369 3.97 16.95 2.19
N LEU A 370 4.83 16.34 1.35
CA LEU A 370 4.78 14.91 1.04
C LEU A 370 5.11 14.05 2.26
N GLN A 371 6.03 14.48 3.13
CA GLN A 371 6.34 13.79 4.37
C GLN A 371 5.18 13.89 5.38
N LEU A 372 4.51 15.04 5.46
CA LEU A 372 3.30 15.25 6.25
C LEU A 372 2.15 14.39 5.70
N LEU A 373 1.93 14.39 4.38
CA LEU A 373 0.89 13.60 3.72
C LEU A 373 1.14 12.10 3.94
N ARG A 374 2.38 11.62 3.76
CA ARG A 374 2.76 10.24 4.09
C ARG A 374 2.54 9.90 5.57
N GLN A 375 2.79 10.83 6.49
CA GLN A 375 2.54 10.65 7.93
C GLN A 375 1.03 10.71 8.28
N VAL A 376 0.20 11.32 7.43
CA VAL A 376 -1.26 11.35 7.57
C VAL A 376 -1.90 10.09 6.97
N GLU A 377 -1.51 9.72 5.74
CA GLU A 377 -2.07 8.58 5.00
C GLU A 377 -1.66 7.22 5.57
N PHE A 378 -0.38 7.06 5.95
CA PHE A 378 0.14 5.76 6.43
C PHE A 378 0.27 5.68 7.95
N ASN A 379 0.08 6.79 8.67
CA ASN A 379 0.27 6.90 10.13
C ASN A 379 1.65 6.41 10.62
N VAL A 380 2.63 6.30 9.70
CA VAL A 380 4.01 5.91 9.98
C VAL A 380 4.70 7.11 10.61
N LEU A 381 5.01 6.99 11.91
CA LEU A 381 6.01 7.83 12.54
C LEU A 381 7.31 7.67 11.74
N PRO A 382 8.02 8.76 11.39
CA PRO A 382 9.39 8.63 10.93
C PRO A 382 10.22 8.10 12.10
N GLU A 383 10.49 6.79 12.10
CA GLU A 383 11.80 6.28 12.52
C GLU A 383 12.83 7.21 11.87
N ALA A 384 13.73 7.77 12.68
CA ALA A 384 14.66 8.78 12.22
C ALA A 384 15.72 8.12 11.33
N GLU A 385 15.42 8.01 10.04
CA GLU A 385 16.41 7.83 8.97
C GLU A 385 17.55 8.83 9.22
N PRO A 386 18.76 8.36 9.61
CA PRO A 386 19.83 9.25 9.98
C PRO A 386 20.27 10.01 8.73
N SER A 387 19.96 11.30 8.68
CA SER A 387 20.42 12.21 7.64
C SER A 387 21.92 12.05 7.44
N ALA A 388 22.35 11.63 6.25
CA ALA A 388 23.73 11.24 5.94
C ALA A 388 24.73 12.42 5.86
N ASP A 389 24.49 13.49 6.60
CA ASP A 389 25.29 14.74 6.68
C ASP A 389 25.90 14.98 8.08
N SER A 390 25.73 14.06 9.04
CA SER A 390 26.36 14.16 10.38
C SER A 390 27.66 13.36 10.48
N LEU A 391 28.66 13.73 9.67
CA LEU A 391 30.05 13.26 9.79
C LEU A 391 31.01 14.40 10.14
N ASN A 392 30.68 15.20 11.17
CA ASN A 392 31.68 15.95 11.94
C ASN A 392 31.11 16.57 13.23
N GLY A 393 31.93 16.59 14.29
CA GLY A 393 31.73 17.45 15.45
C GLY A 393 31.06 16.79 16.65
N SER A 394 31.80 16.73 17.75
CA SER A 394 31.31 16.33 19.08
C SER A 394 30.28 17.33 19.65
N GLY A 395 29.22 16.82 20.27
CA GLY A 395 28.37 17.59 21.16
C GLY A 395 27.16 16.81 21.67
N ASP A 396 27.01 16.73 22.99
CA ASP A 396 25.73 16.35 23.61
C ASP A 396 24.66 17.35 23.17
N ILE A 397 23.63 16.87 22.47
CA ILE A 397 22.41 17.64 22.21
C ILE A 397 21.29 16.98 23.04
N PRO A 398 20.65 17.71 23.97
CA PRO A 398 19.62 17.13 24.83
C PRO A 398 18.42 16.69 23.99
N ALA A 399 17.74 15.64 24.46
CA ALA A 399 16.53 15.12 23.83
C ALA A 399 15.52 16.26 23.58
N VAL A 400 15.35 16.61 22.30
CA VAL A 400 14.45 17.70 21.89
C VAL A 400 13.04 17.29 22.26
N ALA A 401 12.47 17.97 23.26
CA ALA A 401 11.09 17.78 23.65
C ALA A 401 10.19 18.01 22.41
N PRO A 402 9.13 17.20 22.22
CA PRO A 402 8.28 17.31 21.05
C PRO A 402 7.76 18.74 20.93
N SER A 403 7.85 19.32 19.73
CA SER A 403 7.51 20.74 19.52
C SER A 403 6.07 21.01 20.00
N PRO A 404 5.75 22.24 20.44
CA PRO A 404 4.39 22.57 20.88
C PRO A 404 3.35 22.25 19.80
N GLU A 405 3.71 22.37 18.52
CA GLU A 405 2.90 21.99 17.37
C GLU A 405 2.66 20.47 17.29
N GLN A 406 3.68 19.63 17.51
CA GLN A 406 3.51 18.17 17.59
C GLN A 406 2.60 17.75 18.76
N LEU A 407 2.69 18.44 19.90
CA LEU A 407 1.80 18.25 21.05
C LEU A 407 0.38 18.70 20.76
N LEU A 408 0.20 19.82 20.04
CA LEU A 408 -1.09 20.30 19.57
C LEU A 408 -1.72 19.31 18.58
N ILE A 409 -0.99 18.86 17.55
CA ILE A 409 -1.47 17.86 16.57
C ILE A 409 -1.86 16.55 17.25
N ARG A 410 -1.08 16.06 18.23
CA ARG A 410 -1.45 14.87 19.03
C ARG A 410 -2.74 15.07 19.81
N LYS A 411 -2.93 16.24 20.43
CA LYS A 411 -4.20 16.58 21.12
C LYS A 411 -5.37 16.71 20.15
N LEU A 412 -5.15 17.33 18.99
CA LEU A 412 -6.17 17.55 17.97
C LEU A 412 -6.64 16.21 17.39
N ARG A 413 -5.72 15.32 16.97
CA ARG A 413 -6.04 13.95 16.54
C ARG A 413 -6.74 13.12 17.64
N LYS A 414 -6.36 13.30 18.91
CA LYS A 414 -7.03 12.63 20.04
C LYS A 414 -8.46 13.13 20.21
N LEU A 415 -8.70 14.45 20.15
CA LEU A 415 -10.02 15.05 20.23
C LEU A 415 -10.89 14.70 19.01
N GLU A 416 -10.32 14.61 17.80
CA GLU A 416 -10.99 14.11 16.60
C GLU A 416 -11.41 12.64 16.75
N GLY A 417 -10.51 11.78 17.25
CA GLY A 417 -10.80 10.38 17.54
C GLY A 417 -11.89 10.22 18.61
N GLU A 418 -11.83 11.01 19.68
CA GLU A 418 -12.87 11.05 20.72
C GLU A 418 -14.20 11.56 20.13
N MET A 419 -14.20 12.62 19.33
CA MET A 419 -15.39 13.17 18.66
C MET A 419 -16.02 12.15 17.70
N LEU A 420 -15.24 11.45 16.88
CA LEU A 420 -15.73 10.38 16.01
C LEU A 420 -16.28 9.19 16.81
N ALA A 421 -15.62 8.82 17.92
CA ALA A 421 -16.12 7.77 18.81
C ALA A 421 -17.39 8.18 19.56
N HIS A 422 -17.58 9.47 19.86
CA HIS A 422 -18.83 10.02 20.40
C HIS A 422 -19.93 10.08 19.33
N LYS A 423 -19.60 10.48 18.10
CA LYS A 423 -20.55 10.51 16.97
C LYS A 423 -21.08 9.12 16.64
N ARG A 424 -20.22 8.10 16.52
CA ARG A 424 -20.64 6.71 16.32
C ARG A 424 -21.52 6.18 17.47
N ARG A 425 -21.26 6.60 18.71
CA ARG A 425 -22.11 6.26 19.87
C ARG A 425 -23.47 6.99 19.83
N SER A 426 -23.51 8.22 19.32
CA SER A 426 -24.78 8.94 19.05
C SER A 426 -25.59 8.24 17.97
N GLU A 427 -24.98 7.96 16.82
CA GLU A 427 -25.61 7.26 15.69
C GLU A 427 -26.14 5.87 16.10
N ALA A 428 -25.39 5.11 16.90
CA ALA A 428 -25.84 3.83 17.45
C ALA A 428 -27.01 3.97 18.44
N ALA A 429 -26.97 4.98 19.33
CA ALA A 429 -28.05 5.25 20.28
C ALA A 429 -29.32 5.76 19.57
N GLU A 430 -29.18 6.61 18.55
CA GLU A 430 -30.26 7.08 17.69
C GLU A 430 -30.91 5.91 16.92
N GLY A 431 -30.10 4.97 16.43
CA GLY A 431 -30.58 3.72 15.84
C GLY A 431 -31.41 2.87 16.81
N GLN A 432 -30.93 2.68 18.05
CA GLN A 432 -31.66 1.97 19.11
C GLN A 432 -32.96 2.70 19.52
N VAL A 433 -32.94 4.03 19.59
CA VAL A 433 -34.16 4.81 19.86
C VAL A 433 -35.16 4.69 18.70
N SER A 434 -34.69 4.61 17.45
CA SER A 434 -35.55 4.38 16.29
C SER A 434 -36.20 3.00 16.32
N SER A 435 -35.44 1.93 16.59
CA SER A 435 -36.00 0.57 16.66
C SER A 435 -37.00 0.43 17.81
N LEU A 436 -36.66 0.92 19.01
CA LEU A 436 -37.58 0.92 20.16
C LEU A 436 -38.83 1.78 19.89
N SER A 437 -38.72 2.88 19.15
CA SER A 437 -39.87 3.69 18.73
C SER A 437 -40.79 2.93 17.76
N GLU A 438 -40.23 2.12 16.86
CA GLU A 438 -41.00 1.25 15.97
C GLU A 438 -41.66 0.09 16.71
N GLU A 439 -40.94 -0.58 17.62
CA GLU A 439 -41.49 -1.62 18.51
C GLU A 439 -42.65 -1.07 19.36
N VAL A 440 -42.49 0.12 19.96
CA VAL A 440 -43.57 0.78 20.72
C VAL A 440 -44.78 1.11 19.84
N LYS A 441 -44.57 1.52 18.58
CA LYS A 441 -45.69 1.72 17.63
C LYS A 441 -46.41 0.41 17.31
N GLN A 442 -45.67 -0.67 17.05
CA GLN A 442 -46.24 -1.99 16.79
C GLN A 442 -47.00 -2.52 18.00
N LEU A 443 -46.44 -2.41 19.21
CA LEU A 443 -47.12 -2.80 20.45
C LEU A 443 -48.38 -1.98 20.72
N LYS A 444 -48.38 -0.67 20.42
CA LYS A 444 -49.58 0.18 20.50
C LYS A 444 -50.64 -0.23 19.47
N GLN A 445 -50.26 -0.58 18.24
CA GLN A 445 -51.18 -1.10 17.22
C GLN A 445 -51.80 -2.43 17.65
N LEU A 446 -50.97 -3.40 18.10
CA LEU A 446 -51.46 -4.69 18.60
C LEU A 446 -52.34 -4.56 19.85
N ALA A 447 -52.06 -3.59 20.73
CA ALA A 447 -52.91 -3.28 21.88
C ALA A 447 -54.29 -2.76 21.44
N GLU A 448 -54.35 -1.87 20.43
CA GLU A 448 -55.61 -1.36 19.89
C GLU A 448 -56.39 -2.42 19.12
N GLU A 449 -55.73 -3.25 18.30
CA GLU A 449 -56.34 -4.40 17.64
C GLU A 449 -56.95 -5.38 18.64
N ARG A 450 -56.23 -5.67 19.73
CA ARG A 450 -56.74 -6.49 20.84
C ARG A 450 -57.90 -5.82 21.56
N ARG A 451 -57.85 -4.50 21.79
CA ARG A 451 -58.95 -3.73 22.40
C ARG A 451 -60.22 -3.79 21.54
N ILE A 452 -60.09 -3.61 20.22
CA ILE A 452 -61.19 -3.73 19.26
C ILE A 452 -61.74 -5.16 19.22
N LEU A 453 -60.87 -6.18 19.22
CA LEU A 453 -61.30 -7.57 19.25
C LEU A 453 -62.03 -7.93 20.55
N ILE A 454 -61.52 -7.50 21.71
CA ILE A 454 -62.18 -7.67 23.00
C ILE A 454 -63.54 -6.97 22.99
N GLY A 455 -63.63 -5.73 22.49
CA GLY A 455 -64.89 -5.01 22.36
C GLY A 455 -65.92 -5.77 21.51
N ARG A 456 -65.52 -6.32 20.35
CA ARG A 456 -66.40 -7.17 19.53
C ARG A 456 -66.84 -8.44 20.25
N LEU A 457 -65.94 -9.10 20.97
CA LEU A 457 -66.26 -10.30 21.75
C LEU A 457 -67.18 -9.97 22.94
N GLU A 458 -67.02 -8.81 23.59
CA GLU A 458 -67.93 -8.32 24.62
C GLU A 458 -69.31 -7.94 24.04
N ASP A 459 -69.36 -7.32 22.85
CA ASP A 459 -70.61 -7.05 22.12
C ASP A 459 -71.33 -8.35 21.74
N ASP A 460 -70.62 -9.33 21.15
CA ASP A 460 -71.15 -10.65 20.80
C ASP A 460 -71.64 -11.42 22.04
N LEU A 461 -70.88 -11.38 23.14
CA LEU A 461 -71.30 -11.95 24.43
C LEU A 461 -72.49 -11.20 25.02
N SER A 462 -72.61 -9.89 24.82
CA SER A 462 -73.77 -9.12 25.27
C SER A 462 -75.02 -9.44 24.45
N ALA A 463 -74.87 -9.68 23.14
CA ALA A 463 -75.95 -10.12 22.26
C ALA A 463 -76.39 -11.55 22.61
N ALA A 464 -75.44 -12.45 22.83
CA ALA A 464 -75.71 -13.81 23.33
C ALA A 464 -76.38 -13.77 24.71
N SER A 465 -75.89 -12.94 25.64
CA SER A 465 -76.47 -12.77 26.97
C SER A 465 -77.87 -12.14 26.94
N ASN A 466 -78.14 -11.21 26.02
CA ASN A 466 -79.47 -10.63 25.84
C ASN A 466 -80.44 -11.64 25.19
N SER A 467 -79.96 -12.49 24.29
CA SER A 467 -80.76 -13.58 23.75
C SER A 467 -81.05 -14.66 24.82
N SER A 468 -80.11 -14.94 25.73
CA SER A 468 -80.33 -15.83 26.87
C SER A 468 -81.13 -15.18 28.01
N SER A 469 -81.12 -13.84 28.15
CA SER A 469 -81.94 -13.16 29.16
C SER A 469 -83.43 -13.18 28.81
N HIS A 470 -83.76 -13.45 27.54
CA HIS A 470 -85.11 -13.83 27.10
C HIS A 470 -85.53 -15.25 27.54
N THR A 471 -84.64 -16.05 28.14
CA THR A 471 -84.93 -17.40 28.67
C THR A 471 -84.58 -17.59 30.15
N HIS A 472 -83.78 -16.71 30.77
CA HIS A 472 -83.60 -16.67 32.23
C HIS A 472 -83.30 -15.26 32.76
N GLY A 473 -84.22 -14.69 33.53
CA GLY A 473 -84.12 -13.32 34.03
C GLY A 473 -83.62 -13.21 35.47
N GLY A 474 -82.60 -12.36 35.68
CA GLY A 474 -82.40 -11.63 36.94
C GLY A 474 -81.30 -12.11 37.90
N ALA A 475 -80.04 -11.70 37.68
CA ALA A 475 -78.99 -11.68 38.73
C ALA A 475 -77.72 -10.83 38.43
N LEU A 476 -77.77 -9.73 37.66
CA LEU A 476 -76.55 -9.00 37.24
C LEU A 476 -76.63 -7.46 37.38
N HIS A 477 -76.67 -6.95 38.61
CA HIS A 477 -76.47 -5.52 38.90
C HIS A 477 -75.21 -5.19 39.72
N ALA A 478 -74.54 -6.18 40.32
CA ALA A 478 -73.36 -5.95 41.18
C ALA A 478 -72.05 -5.75 40.40
N SER A 479 -71.89 -6.38 39.23
CA SER A 479 -70.62 -6.45 38.50
C SER A 479 -70.25 -5.18 37.72
N LYS A 480 -71.18 -4.24 37.54
CA LYS A 480 -70.98 -3.05 36.70
C LYS A 480 -70.26 -1.89 37.42
N ALA A 481 -70.30 -1.86 38.77
CA ALA A 481 -69.67 -0.80 39.54
C ALA A 481 -68.14 -0.94 39.61
N LYS A 482 -67.62 -2.15 39.91
CA LYS A 482 -66.18 -2.39 40.06
C LYS A 482 -65.35 -2.20 38.78
N ARG A 483 -65.93 -2.43 37.59
CA ARG A 483 -65.23 -2.22 36.31
C ARG A 483 -65.06 -0.74 35.94
N SER A 484 -65.78 0.18 36.58
CA SER A 484 -65.66 1.62 36.32
C SER A 484 -64.39 2.20 36.96
N GLU A 485 -64.11 1.82 38.22
CA GLU A 485 -62.97 2.32 38.98
C GLU A 485 -61.62 1.84 38.41
N GLU A 486 -61.53 0.60 37.90
CA GLU A 486 -60.32 0.10 37.22
C GLU A 486 -60.07 0.75 35.86
N ALA A 487 -61.12 1.23 35.18
CA ALA A 487 -60.98 1.92 33.89
C ALA A 487 -60.47 3.37 34.06
N GLU A 488 -61.02 4.13 35.02
CA GLU A 488 -60.53 5.49 35.33
C GLU A 488 -59.09 5.47 35.88
N ALA A 489 -58.71 4.46 36.65
CA ALA A 489 -57.34 4.30 37.15
C ALA A 489 -56.29 4.08 36.03
N LEU A 490 -56.66 3.44 34.92
CA LEU A 490 -55.77 3.23 33.77
C LEU A 490 -55.69 4.45 32.85
N GLU A 491 -56.77 5.24 32.74
CA GLU A 491 -56.79 6.46 31.93
C GLU A 491 -55.97 7.59 32.59
N GLY A 492 -55.94 7.66 33.92
CA GLY A 492 -55.08 8.60 34.67
C GLY A 492 -53.58 8.40 34.44
N ILE A 493 -53.12 7.15 34.28
CA ILE A 493 -51.69 6.83 34.04
C ILE A 493 -51.25 7.24 32.61
N LEU A 494 -52.18 7.33 31.66
CA LEU A 494 -51.91 7.76 30.28
C LEU A 494 -51.90 9.27 30.09
N ALA A 495 -52.33 10.05 31.10
CA ALA A 495 -52.43 11.51 31.03
C ALA A 495 -51.22 12.24 31.65
N GLU A 496 -50.32 11.54 32.35
CA GLU A 496 -49.23 12.13 33.14
C GLU A 496 -47.82 11.93 32.52
N GLU A 497 -47.70 12.06 31.20
CA GLU A 497 -46.39 12.27 30.53
C GLU A 497 -46.22 13.73 30.08
N ASP A 498 -45.64 14.54 30.97
CA ASP A 498 -45.34 15.96 30.79
C ASP A 498 -44.22 16.19 29.74
N PRO A 499 -44.47 16.89 28.62
CA PRO A 499 -43.54 16.95 27.48
C PRO A 499 -42.31 17.86 27.68
N GLN A 500 -41.93 18.22 28.92
CA GLN A 500 -40.79 19.12 29.22
C GLN A 500 -39.52 18.46 29.77
N ALA A 501 -39.44 17.12 29.85
CA ALA A 501 -38.25 16.43 30.37
C ALA A 501 -37.00 16.50 29.45
N ALA A 502 -37.14 16.91 28.18
CA ALA A 502 -36.05 17.01 27.20
C ALA A 502 -35.23 18.32 27.33
N LYS A 503 -34.56 18.53 28.46
CA LYS A 503 -33.51 19.57 28.55
C LYS A 503 -32.23 19.09 27.86
N PRO A 504 -31.65 19.86 26.91
CA PRO A 504 -30.32 19.55 26.39
C PRO A 504 -29.29 19.72 27.52
N ILE A 505 -28.43 18.71 27.70
CA ILE A 505 -27.31 18.78 28.65
C ILE A 505 -26.24 19.72 28.07
N SER A 506 -26.41 21.01 28.32
CA SER A 506 -25.35 22.01 28.11
C SER A 506 -24.35 21.90 29.26
N SER A 507 -23.23 21.23 29.00
CA SER A 507 -22.07 21.25 29.87
C SER A 507 -21.34 22.60 29.72
N PRO A 508 -21.01 23.31 30.82
CA PRO A 508 -20.31 24.58 30.73
C PRO A 508 -18.85 24.35 30.32
N VAL A 509 -18.46 24.91 29.18
CA VAL A 509 -17.04 25.08 28.84
C VAL A 509 -16.44 26.03 29.86
N LYS A 510 -15.41 25.57 30.57
CA LYS A 510 -14.63 26.38 31.51
C LYS A 510 -13.30 26.70 30.87
N ASP A 511 -13.12 27.96 30.45
CA ASP A 511 -11.90 28.44 29.82
C ASP A 511 -10.68 28.28 30.74
N PRO A 512 -9.58 27.65 30.29
CA PRO A 512 -8.31 27.63 31.00
C PRO A 512 -7.43 28.80 30.50
N ASN A 513 -7.78 30.03 30.88
CA ASN A 513 -6.89 31.19 30.73
C ASN A 513 -7.17 32.30 31.77
N GLN A 514 -7.12 31.91 33.05
CA GLN A 514 -6.74 32.73 34.21
C GLN A 514 -5.92 31.87 35.18
#